data_AF-A0AAV0XTL1-F1
#
_entry.id   AF-A0AAV0XTL1-F1
#
_cell.length_a   1.000
_cell.length_b   1.000
_cell.length_c   1.000
_cell.angle_alpha   90.00
_cell.angle_beta   90.00
_cell.angle_gamma   90.00
#
_symmetry.space_group_name_H-M   'P 1'
#
loop_
_entity.id
_entity.type
_entity.pdbx_description
1 polymer ?
#
loop_
_entity_poly.entity_id
_entity_poly.type
_entity_poly.pdbx_seq_one_letter_code
_entity_poly.pdbx_strand_id
1 'polypeptide(L)'
;MLHQVTQMLEENFGGFPLTLLLHEHKSKMLHKKCVRYTNAMKDFAKTLFFYSPKAYKYVRKMFTLPHPSTIRKWLSSTECEPGFLEEVFLFLKQEVSKNSWLQDCSLVHDSMSLRKQLVTS
;
A
#
# COMPACT_ATOMS: atom_id res chain seq x y z
N MET A 1 21.21 24.76 8.23
CA MET A 1 19.79 24.47 8.55
C MET A 1 19.26 23.23 7.83
N LEU A 2 18.95 23.26 6.51
CA LEU A 2 18.36 22.09 5.81
C LEU A 2 19.23 20.82 5.89
N HIS A 3 20.53 20.97 5.67
CA HIS A 3 21.48 19.85 5.67
C HIS A 3 21.64 19.25 7.08
N GLN A 4 21.62 20.10 8.12
CA GLN A 4 21.74 19.65 9.51
C GLN A 4 20.55 18.82 9.97
N VAL A 5 19.31 19.21 9.64
CA VAL A 5 18.12 18.46 10.07
C VAL A 5 18.05 17.12 9.35
N THR A 6 18.30 17.08 8.05
CA THR A 6 18.35 15.82 7.27
C THR A 6 19.43 14.89 7.83
N GLN A 7 20.63 15.41 8.10
CA GLN A 7 21.73 14.62 8.66
C GLN A 7 21.37 14.06 10.05
N MET A 8 20.79 14.88 10.94
CA MET A 8 20.31 14.41 12.24
C MET A 8 19.25 13.31 12.12
N LEU A 9 18.37 13.37 11.12
CA LEU A 9 17.39 12.31 10.89
C LEU A 9 18.05 11.01 10.43
N GLU A 10 19.00 11.10 9.51
CA GLU A 10 19.75 9.95 8.98
C GLU A 10 20.62 9.27 10.05
N GLU A 11 21.15 10.04 11.00
CA GLU A 11 21.95 9.52 12.12
C GLU A 11 21.11 8.78 13.18
N ASN A 12 19.84 9.17 13.37
CA ASN A 12 19.00 8.66 14.45
C ASN A 12 17.94 7.64 14.01
N PHE A 13 17.58 7.61 12.72
CA PHE A 13 16.52 6.75 12.21
C PHE A 13 17.00 5.93 11.02
N GLY A 14 16.69 4.64 11.02
CA GLY A 14 16.88 3.75 9.88
C GLY A 14 15.56 3.40 9.17
N GLY A 15 15.66 2.90 7.94
CA GLY A 15 14.56 2.26 7.22
C GLY A 15 13.38 3.18 6.85
N PHE A 16 12.16 2.66 7.00
CA PHE A 16 10.94 3.38 6.60
C PHE A 16 10.62 4.62 7.46
N PRO A 17 10.79 4.60 8.80
CA PRO A 17 10.60 5.81 9.62
C PRO A 17 11.40 7.01 9.12
N LEU A 18 12.67 6.81 8.74
CA LEU A 18 13.50 7.85 8.12
C LEU A 18 12.86 8.39 6.83
N THR A 19 12.46 7.50 5.93
CA THR A 19 11.81 7.87 4.65
C THR A 19 10.55 8.71 4.88
N LEU A 20 9.72 8.34 5.87
CA LEU A 20 8.51 9.07 6.23
C LEU A 20 8.83 10.47 6.75
N LEU A 21 9.82 10.59 7.65
CA LEU A 21 10.22 11.88 8.25
C LEU A 21 10.86 12.82 7.22
N LEU A 22 11.74 12.28 6.36
CA LEU A 22 12.34 13.04 5.25
C LEU A 22 11.27 13.54 4.27
N HIS A 23 10.28 12.70 3.95
CA HIS A 23 9.15 13.09 3.11
C HIS A 23 8.35 14.24 3.73
N GLU A 24 8.06 14.15 5.03
CA GLU A 24 7.31 15.16 5.76
C GLU A 24 8.05 16.50 5.81
N HIS A 25 9.34 16.47 6.15
CA HIS A 25 10.20 17.64 6.18
C HIS A 25 10.26 18.33 4.81
N LYS A 26 10.47 17.56 3.74
CA LYS A 26 10.48 18.07 2.36
C LYS A 26 9.14 18.66 1.94
N SER A 27 8.03 18.01 2.31
CA SER A 27 6.68 18.44 1.94
C SER A 27 6.32 19.79 2.57
N LYS A 28 6.62 19.96 3.86
CA LYS A 28 6.39 21.22 4.59
C LYS A 28 7.20 22.39 4.03
N MET A 29 8.44 22.14 3.61
CA MET A 29 9.31 23.16 3.02
C MET A 29 8.87 23.65 1.64
N LEU A 30 8.23 22.79 0.84
CA LEU A 30 7.90 23.13 -0.55
C LEU A 30 6.67 24.05 -0.69
N HIS A 31 5.85 24.25 0.35
CA HIS A 31 4.57 24.98 0.32
C HIS A 31 3.66 24.66 -0.90
N LYS A 32 3.92 23.54 -1.59
CA LYS A 32 3.26 23.17 -2.83
C LYS A 32 2.05 22.30 -2.53
N LYS A 33 0.94 22.59 -3.20
CA LYS A 33 -0.30 21.81 -3.11
C LYS A 33 -0.18 20.38 -3.65
N CYS A 34 0.88 20.07 -4.40
CA CYS A 34 1.10 18.75 -5.01
C CYS A 34 2.49 18.22 -4.68
N VAL A 35 2.53 17.13 -3.90
CA VAL A 35 3.75 16.39 -3.53
C VAL A 35 3.75 15.06 -4.27
N ARG A 36 4.91 14.69 -4.83
CA ARG A 36 5.11 13.39 -5.47
C ARG A 36 5.49 12.36 -4.42
N TYR A 37 4.67 11.32 -4.27
CA TYR A 37 4.92 10.21 -3.35
C TYR A 37 5.81 9.14 -3.99
N THR A 38 6.81 8.68 -3.23
CA THR A 38 7.64 7.51 -3.57
C THR A 38 6.84 6.22 -3.47
N ASN A 39 7.29 5.13 -4.11
CA ASN A 39 6.59 3.84 -4.05
C ASN A 39 6.44 3.34 -2.61
N ALA A 40 7.50 3.43 -1.79
CA ALA A 40 7.44 3.09 -0.37
C ALA A 40 6.34 3.86 0.39
N MET A 41 6.18 5.17 0.12
CA MET A 41 5.10 5.97 0.72
C MET A 41 3.72 5.57 0.21
N LYS A 42 3.59 5.20 -1.06
CA LYS A 42 2.34 4.69 -1.63
C LYS A 42 1.96 3.35 -0.99
N ASP A 43 2.93 2.45 -0.84
CA ASP A 43 2.72 1.14 -0.24
C ASP A 43 2.31 1.28 1.22
N PHE A 44 3.02 2.09 2.01
CA PHE A 44 2.61 2.43 3.38
C PHE A 44 1.18 2.99 3.45
N ALA A 45 0.84 3.93 2.57
CA ALA A 45 -0.49 4.53 2.53
C ALA A 45 -1.58 3.51 2.16
N LYS A 46 -1.33 2.64 1.17
CA LYS A 46 -2.23 1.55 0.77
C LYS A 46 -2.43 0.57 1.92
N THR A 47 -1.34 0.10 2.53
CA THR A 47 -1.37 -0.87 3.63
C THR A 47 -2.11 -0.33 4.84
N LEU A 48 -1.81 0.90 5.28
CA LEU A 48 -2.49 1.51 6.42
C LEU A 48 -3.99 1.75 6.14
N PHE A 49 -4.33 2.17 4.92
CA PHE A 49 -5.72 2.36 4.51
C PHE A 49 -6.49 1.04 4.44
N PHE A 50 -5.85 -0.03 3.93
CA PHE A 50 -6.39 -1.38 3.88
C PHE A 50 -6.69 -1.93 5.27
N TYR A 51 -5.76 -1.78 6.22
CA TYR A 51 -5.98 -2.23 7.60
C TYR A 51 -7.06 -1.42 8.33
N SER A 52 -7.07 -0.10 8.19
CA SER A 52 -8.09 0.74 8.82
C SER A 52 -8.19 2.11 8.17
N PRO A 53 -9.27 2.40 7.43
CA PRO A 53 -9.54 3.74 6.89
C PRO A 53 -9.64 4.81 7.99
N LYS A 54 -10.09 4.41 9.20
CA LYS A 54 -10.16 5.30 10.37
C LYS A 54 -8.77 5.66 10.89
N ALA A 55 -7.89 4.67 11.07
CA ALA A 55 -6.51 4.91 11.48
C ALA A 55 -5.77 5.75 10.44
N TYR A 56 -5.94 5.45 9.16
CA TYR A 56 -5.39 6.26 8.07
C TYR A 56 -5.83 7.74 8.16
N LYS A 57 -7.13 8.00 8.37
CA LYS A 57 -7.65 9.36 8.53
C LYS A 57 -7.05 10.09 9.72
N TYR A 58 -6.76 9.37 10.81
CA TYR A 58 -6.10 9.93 11.99
C TYR A 58 -4.64 10.30 11.67
N VAL A 59 -3.85 9.35 11.16
CA VAL A 59 -2.42 9.57 10.84
C VAL A 59 -2.24 10.67 9.80
N ARG A 60 -3.15 10.78 8.82
CA ARG A 60 -3.13 11.85 7.81
C ARG A 60 -3.29 13.26 8.39
N LYS A 61 -3.81 13.41 9.61
CA LYS A 61 -3.84 14.73 10.28
C LYS A 61 -2.44 15.16 10.76
N MET A 62 -1.55 14.19 10.98
CA MET A 62 -0.21 14.42 11.52
C MET A 62 0.86 14.45 10.42
N PHE A 63 0.69 13.65 9.37
CA PHE A 63 1.63 13.51 8.27
C PHE A 63 1.01 13.86 6.92
N THR A 64 1.83 14.34 6.00
CA THR A 64 1.48 14.63 4.60
C THR A 64 1.29 13.32 3.86
N LEU A 65 0.07 12.80 3.88
CA LEU A 65 -0.34 11.57 3.22
C LEU A 65 -1.35 11.85 2.09
N PRO A 66 -1.41 10.97 1.07
CA PRO A 66 -2.32 11.15 -0.07
C PRO A 66 -3.80 11.25 0.36
N HIS A 67 -4.66 11.73 -0.52
CA HIS A 67 -6.08 11.72 -0.23
C HIS A 67 -6.63 10.28 -0.36
N PRO A 68 -7.62 9.85 0.45
CA PRO A 68 -8.23 8.53 0.30
C PRO A 68 -8.76 8.21 -1.10
N SER A 69 -9.21 9.22 -1.86
CA SER A 69 -9.62 9.02 -3.27
C SER A 69 -8.43 8.63 -4.16
N THR A 70 -7.26 9.20 -3.91
CA THR A 70 -6.01 8.84 -4.61
C THR A 70 -5.63 7.40 -4.30
N ILE A 71 -5.75 6.98 -3.03
CA ILE A 71 -5.49 5.59 -2.64
C ILE A 71 -6.47 4.64 -3.34
N ARG A 72 -7.77 4.96 -3.33
CA ARG A 72 -8.78 4.16 -4.05
C ARG A 72 -8.44 4.03 -5.53
N LYS A 73 -8.00 5.11 -6.18
CA LYS A 73 -7.55 5.07 -7.58
C LYS A 73 -6.32 4.18 -7.79
N TRP A 74 -5.39 4.14 -6.84
CA TRP A 74 -4.24 3.24 -6.89
C TRP A 74 -4.60 1.78 -6.61
N LEU A 75 -5.67 1.53 -5.87
CA LEU A 75 -6.17 0.18 -5.61
C LEU A 75 -7.05 -0.33 -6.77
N SER A 76 -7.79 0.57 -7.43
CA SER A 76 -8.69 0.22 -8.53
C SER A 76 -7.96 -0.17 -9.83
N SER A 77 -6.64 0.04 -9.92
CA SER A 77 -5.85 -0.38 -11.07
C SER A 77 -5.46 -1.86 -11.04
N THR A 78 -6.14 -2.68 -10.23
CA THR A 78 -5.97 -4.12 -10.26
C THR A 78 -6.96 -4.70 -11.25
N GLU A 79 -6.43 -5.30 -12.32
CA GLU A 79 -7.17 -6.08 -13.31
C GLU A 79 -7.70 -7.35 -12.62
N CYS A 80 -8.74 -7.21 -11.81
CA CYS A 80 -9.41 -8.32 -11.15
C CYS A 80 -10.48 -8.87 -12.11
N GLU A 81 -10.01 -9.41 -13.23
CA GLU A 81 -10.87 -10.01 -14.24
C GLU A 81 -11.49 -11.31 -13.70
N PRO A 82 -12.73 -11.62 -14.09
CA PRO A 82 -13.36 -12.88 -13.70
C PRO A 82 -12.56 -14.06 -14.25
N GLY A 83 -12.28 -15.05 -13.39
CA GLY A 83 -11.54 -16.25 -13.77
C GLY A 83 -10.50 -16.64 -12.74
N PHE A 84 -9.40 -17.21 -13.22
CA PHE A 84 -8.28 -17.62 -12.41
C PHE A 84 -7.27 -16.49 -12.24
N LEU A 85 -6.80 -16.29 -11.01
CA LEU A 85 -5.81 -15.26 -10.70
C LEU A 85 -4.40 -15.82 -10.98
N GLU A 86 -3.93 -15.67 -12.22
CA GLU A 86 -2.66 -16.25 -12.72
C GLU A 86 -1.45 -15.86 -11.85
N GLU A 87 -1.43 -14.63 -11.34
CA GLU A 87 -0.40 -14.13 -10.42
C GLU A 87 -0.23 -15.01 -9.18
N VAL A 88 -1.35 -15.53 -8.64
CA VAL A 88 -1.32 -16.43 -7.48
C VAL A 88 -0.74 -17.79 -7.86
N PHE A 89 -1.08 -18.32 -9.03
CA PHE A 89 -0.52 -19.58 -9.50
C PHE A 89 0.98 -19.47 -9.76
N LEU A 90 1.44 -18.34 -10.32
CA LEU A 90 2.86 -18.08 -10.52
C LEU A 90 3.62 -18.01 -9.19
N PHE A 91 3.04 -17.32 -8.20
CA PHE A 91 3.60 -17.25 -6.85
C PHE A 91 3.68 -18.64 -6.19
N LEU A 92 2.58 -19.43 -6.25
CA LEU A 92 2.55 -20.78 -5.70
C LEU A 92 3.62 -21.68 -6.34
N LYS A 93 3.79 -21.61 -7.66
CA LYS A 93 4.83 -22.36 -8.38
C LYS A 93 6.24 -22.03 -7.87
N GLN A 94 6.49 -20.75 -7.57
CA GLN A 94 7.76 -20.31 -7.02
C GLN A 94 7.96 -20.81 -5.58
N GLU A 95 6.92 -20.79 -4.75
CA GLU A 95 7.01 -21.19 -3.34
C GLU A 95 7.14 -22.70 -3.14
N VAL A 96 6.45 -23.52 -3.93
CA VAL A 96 6.59 -24.99 -3.92
C VAL A 96 8.02 -25.42 -4.26
N SER A 97 8.69 -24.66 -5.13
CA SER A 97 10.09 -24.93 -5.50
C SER A 97 11.07 -24.67 -4.35
N LYS A 98 10.70 -23.81 -3.38
CA LYS A 98 11.52 -23.49 -2.20
C LYS A 98 11.19 -24.37 -1.00
N ASN A 99 9.95 -24.85 -0.92
CA ASN A 99 9.39 -25.49 0.26
C ASN A 99 8.78 -26.84 -0.13
N SER A 100 9.50 -27.93 0.14
CA SER A 100 9.06 -29.29 -0.19
C SER A 100 7.77 -29.74 0.51
N TRP A 101 7.42 -29.11 1.64
CA TRP A 101 6.19 -29.40 2.40
C TRP A 101 4.92 -28.78 1.77
N LEU A 102 5.05 -27.90 0.77
CA LEU A 102 3.92 -27.26 0.07
C LEU A 102 3.42 -28.06 -1.14
N GLN A 103 3.89 -29.30 -1.34
CA GLN A 103 3.51 -30.13 -2.49
C GLN A 103 2.06 -30.65 -2.41
N ASP A 104 1.56 -30.87 -1.19
CA ASP A 104 0.21 -31.36 -0.97
C ASP A 104 -0.73 -30.21 -0.60
N CYS A 105 -1.83 -30.06 -1.33
CA CYS A 105 -2.86 -29.07 -1.04
C CYS A 105 -4.27 -29.62 -1.26
N SER A 106 -5.25 -29.02 -0.60
CA SER A 106 -6.66 -29.30 -0.79
C SER A 106 -7.36 -28.06 -1.33
N LEU A 107 -8.09 -28.21 -2.43
CA LEU A 107 -8.91 -27.13 -2.98
C LEU A 107 -10.31 -27.20 -2.38
N VAL A 108 -10.67 -26.18 -1.61
CA VAL A 108 -12.02 -26.00 -1.07
C VAL A 108 -12.66 -24.81 -1.79
N HIS A 109 -13.83 -25.02 -2.38
CA HIS A 109 -14.57 -23.98 -3.08
C HIS A 109 -16.01 -24.00 -2.55
N ASP A 110 -16.47 -22.83 -2.12
CA ASP A 110 -17.86 -22.56 -1.75
C ASP A 110 -18.36 -21.29 -2.47
N SER A 111 -19.66 -21.22 -2.69
CA SER A 111 -20.32 -20.10 -3.38
C SER A 111 -20.99 -19.16 -2.38
N MET A 112 -20.93 -17.86 -2.64
CA MET A 112 -21.60 -16.85 -1.81
C MET A 112 -22.76 -16.20 -2.58
N SER A 113 -23.95 -16.14 -1.98
CA SER A 113 -25.08 -15.42 -2.57
C SER A 113 -24.87 -13.90 -2.47
N LEU A 114 -24.80 -13.21 -3.60
CA LEU A 114 -24.75 -11.75 -3.66
C LEU A 114 -26.14 -11.15 -3.91
N ARG A 115 -26.38 -9.94 -3.41
CA ARG A 115 -27.61 -9.21 -3.69
C ARG A 115 -27.64 -8.77 -5.15
N LYS A 116 -28.74 -9.08 -5.84
CA LYS A 116 -28.96 -8.67 -7.23
C LYS A 116 -29.23 -7.16 -7.26
N GLN A 117 -28.33 -6.40 -7.88
CA GLN A 117 -28.48 -4.97 -8.11
C GLN A 117 -27.89 -4.65 -9.50
N LEU A 118 -28.60 -3.81 -10.27
CA LEU A 118 -28.04 -3.25 -11.50
C LEU A 118 -26.90 -2.30 -11.13
N VAL A 119 -25.69 -2.63 -11.56
CA VAL A 119 -24.50 -1.79 -11.44
C VAL A 119 -24.15 -1.32 -12.84
N THR A 120 -24.18 -0.01 -13.07
CA THR A 120 -23.70 0.61 -14.31
C THR A 120 -22.21 0.89 -14.18
N SER A 121 -21.43 0.37 -15.13
CA SER A 121 -20.00 0.63 -15.28
C SER A 121 -19.69 2.06 -15.73
#